data_AF-A0A2E5X3D2-F1
#
_entry.id   AF-A0A2E5X3D2-F1
#
_cell.length_a   1.000
_cell.length_b   1.000
_cell.length_c   1.000
_cell.angle_alpha   90.00
_cell.angle_beta   90.00
_cell.angle_gamma   90.00
#
_symmetry.space_group_name_H-M   'P 1'
#
loop_
_entity.id
_entity.type
_entity.pdbx_description
1 polymer ?
#
loop_
_entity_poly.entity_id
_entity_poly.type
_entity_poly.pdbx_seq_one_letter_code
_entity_poly.pdbx_strand_id
1 'polypeptide(L)'
;MLRLFPIAPLLFLACFISTPRAEAGLVQVTLSGEIHETGGAPQEIGISLAPLKADGRPASWTMNLHLAEHTSARDLAELVARRFLSSGFGPRAWVSGPPGAGSGSIAHLFLESPSSLVLRLSGGINGNVTLCEDAPESIKVLPPRLAPEALELSMAFSTRHPHSETHGRHEIKLELSPVNTSAQASKKLSAKALAAGWLGTRPTLETYKFHKRSDGSLIQGCSISLWTDGDWGLRVELPAY
;
A
#
# COMPACT_ATOMS: atom_id res chain seq x y z
N MET A 1 -66.11 29.54 -8.04
CA MET A 1 -65.67 28.25 -8.61
C MET A 1 -64.14 28.21 -8.59
N LEU A 2 -63.58 27.10 -8.07
CA LEU A 2 -62.20 26.56 -8.19
C LEU A 2 -61.00 27.52 -7.93
N ARG A 3 -60.27 27.39 -6.81
CA ARG A 3 -59.22 26.41 -6.45
C ARG A 3 -57.84 26.68 -7.09
N LEU A 4 -56.85 27.01 -6.23
CA LEU A 4 -55.56 26.33 -5.99
C LEU A 4 -54.37 27.31 -5.75
N PHE A 5 -53.76 27.15 -4.56
CA PHE A 5 -52.43 27.60 -4.13
C PHE A 5 -51.30 26.90 -4.96
N PRO A 6 -50.01 27.00 -4.57
CA PRO A 6 -49.06 28.10 -4.73
C PRO A 6 -47.82 27.63 -5.54
N ILE A 7 -47.05 28.50 -6.20
CA ILE A 7 -45.75 28.10 -6.76
C ILE A 7 -44.72 29.15 -6.40
N ALA A 8 -44.03 28.90 -5.29
CA ALA A 8 -42.69 29.43 -5.07
C ALA A 8 -41.70 28.55 -5.85
N PRO A 9 -40.87 29.11 -6.76
CA PRO A 9 -39.71 28.40 -7.24
C PRO A 9 -38.42 29.05 -6.73
N LEU A 10 -37.34 28.28 -6.79
CA LEU A 10 -35.94 28.70 -6.66
C LEU A 10 -35.37 28.81 -5.24
N LEU A 11 -35.46 27.68 -4.52
CA LEU A 11 -34.32 27.20 -3.74
C LEU A 11 -33.83 25.92 -4.41
N PHE A 12 -33.22 26.08 -5.59
CA PHE A 12 -32.45 25.00 -6.21
C PHE A 12 -31.16 24.89 -5.42
N LEU A 13 -31.24 24.00 -4.46
CA LEU A 13 -30.18 23.34 -3.71
C LEU A 13 -28.98 23.04 -4.63
N ALA A 14 -28.02 23.97 -4.70
CA ALA A 14 -26.69 23.69 -5.21
C ALA A 14 -25.93 22.89 -4.13
N CYS A 15 -26.41 21.69 -3.84
CA CYS A 15 -25.54 20.63 -3.36
C CYS A 15 -24.67 20.25 -4.55
N PHE A 16 -23.65 21.07 -4.82
CA PHE A 16 -22.43 20.56 -5.43
C PHE A 16 -21.97 19.46 -4.51
N ILE A 17 -22.35 18.24 -4.87
CA ILE A 17 -21.63 17.04 -4.50
C ILE A 17 -20.25 17.29 -5.10
N SER A 18 -19.38 17.93 -4.31
CA SER A 18 -17.95 17.80 -4.46
C SER A 18 -17.73 16.30 -4.33
N THR A 19 -17.76 15.60 -5.47
CA THR A 19 -17.05 14.35 -5.58
C THR A 19 -15.68 14.65 -5.00
N PRO A 20 -15.22 13.94 -3.95
CA PRO A 20 -13.84 14.08 -3.55
C PRO A 20 -13.05 13.82 -4.83
N ARG A 21 -12.38 14.86 -5.30
CA ARG A 21 -11.35 14.74 -6.31
C ARG A 21 -10.47 13.64 -5.73
N ALA A 22 -10.40 12.48 -6.39
CA ALA A 22 -9.44 11.46 -6.00
C ALA A 22 -8.11 12.19 -5.97
N GLU A 23 -7.65 12.48 -4.75
CA GLU A 23 -6.41 13.18 -4.53
C GLU A 23 -5.36 12.19 -4.96
N ALA A 24 -4.65 12.53 -6.03
CA ALA A 24 -3.71 11.63 -6.63
C ALA A 24 -2.70 11.18 -5.55
N GLY A 25 -2.38 9.89 -5.56
CA GLY A 25 -1.53 9.26 -4.55
C GLY A 25 -2.27 8.55 -3.41
N LEU A 26 -3.52 8.12 -3.60
CA LEU A 26 -4.15 7.23 -2.62
C LEU A 26 -3.48 5.84 -2.62
N VAL A 27 -3.01 5.42 -1.45
CA VAL A 27 -2.44 4.09 -1.21
C VAL A 27 -3.30 3.34 -0.21
N GLN A 28 -3.62 2.08 -0.52
CA GLN A 28 -4.33 1.18 0.39
C GLN A 28 -3.35 0.13 0.92
N VAL A 29 -3.22 0.06 2.25
CA VAL A 29 -2.55 -1.03 2.96
C VAL A 29 -3.62 -1.96 3.51
N THR A 30 -3.68 -3.17 2.97
CA THR A 30 -4.54 -4.23 3.52
C THR A 30 -3.72 -5.06 4.49
N LEU A 31 -4.13 -5.08 5.75
CA LEU A 31 -3.56 -5.91 6.80
C LEU A 31 -4.49 -7.08 7.06
N SER A 32 -3.92 -8.26 7.31
CA SER A 32 -4.72 -9.41 7.69
C SER A 32 -4.03 -10.32 8.69
N GLY A 33 -4.82 -11.11 9.42
CA GLY A 33 -4.36 -12.05 10.43
C GLY A 33 -4.42 -11.49 11.85
N GLU A 34 -3.70 -12.18 12.73
CA GLU A 34 -3.61 -11.91 14.15
C GLU A 34 -2.24 -12.36 14.66
N ILE A 35 -1.73 -11.72 15.71
CA ILE A 35 -0.49 -12.13 16.35
C ILE A 35 -0.70 -13.46 17.08
N HIS A 36 -0.11 -14.54 16.57
CA HIS A 36 -0.18 -15.89 17.17
C HIS A 36 1.12 -16.30 17.89
N GLU A 37 2.12 -15.43 17.92
CA GLU A 37 3.39 -15.70 18.58
C GLU A 37 3.30 -15.43 20.08
N THR A 38 3.63 -16.44 20.90
CA THR A 38 3.65 -16.31 22.35
C THR A 38 4.69 -15.29 22.79
N GLY A 39 4.28 -14.29 23.57
CA GLY A 39 5.13 -13.16 23.96
C GLY A 39 5.07 -11.97 22.99
N GLY A 40 4.28 -12.08 21.91
CA GLY A 40 4.04 -11.02 20.95
C GLY A 40 5.11 -10.90 19.86
N ALA A 41 4.86 -10.05 18.86
CA ALA A 41 5.73 -9.89 17.71
C ALA A 41 5.97 -8.42 17.31
N PRO A 42 7.15 -8.08 16.78
CA PRO A 42 7.50 -6.72 16.39
C PRO A 42 6.87 -6.31 15.06
N GLN A 43 6.36 -5.09 14.98
CA GLN A 43 5.80 -4.49 13.77
C GLN A 43 6.47 -3.14 13.50
N GLU A 44 6.83 -2.87 12.25
CA GLU A 44 7.38 -1.58 11.82
C GLU A 44 6.56 -1.05 10.63
N ILE A 45 6.00 0.15 10.81
CA ILE A 45 5.29 0.89 9.77
C ILE A 45 5.91 2.27 9.67
N GLY A 46 6.45 2.59 8.50
CA GLY A 46 7.02 3.89 8.18
C GLY A 46 6.28 4.54 7.02
N ILE A 47 5.92 5.80 7.16
CA ILE A 47 5.23 6.60 6.15
C ILE A 47 6.05 7.86 5.97
N SER A 48 6.48 8.14 4.76
CA SER A 48 7.05 9.44 4.42
C SER A 48 6.07 10.17 3.51
N LEU A 49 5.88 11.45 3.77
CA LEU A 49 5.06 12.34 2.96
C LEU A 49 5.97 13.23 2.12
N ALA A 50 5.48 13.62 0.95
CA ALA A 50 6.09 14.71 0.20
C ALA A 50 6.25 15.95 1.12
N PRO A 51 7.35 16.70 1.01
CA PRO A 51 7.61 17.86 1.85
C PRO A 51 6.43 18.85 1.79
N LEU A 52 5.79 19.08 2.94
CA LEU A 52 4.74 20.09 3.09
C LEU A 52 5.32 21.51 3.23
N LYS A 53 6.64 21.65 3.45
CA LYS A 53 7.30 22.91 3.76
C LYS A 53 8.44 23.20 2.78
N ALA A 54 8.73 24.49 2.64
CA ALA A 54 9.78 25.04 1.77
C ALA A 54 11.22 24.60 2.14
N ASP A 55 11.41 23.89 3.26
CA ASP A 55 12.70 23.29 3.64
C ASP A 55 13.06 22.07 2.78
N GLY A 56 12.11 21.56 1.99
CA GLY A 56 12.32 20.50 1.00
C GLY A 56 12.58 19.12 1.61
N ARG A 57 12.43 18.94 2.93
CA ARG A 57 12.67 17.64 3.59
C ARG A 57 11.37 16.85 3.68
N PRO A 58 11.32 15.61 3.15
CA PRO A 58 10.15 14.76 3.33
C PRO A 58 9.90 14.55 4.83
N ALA A 59 8.66 14.75 5.24
CA ALA A 59 8.29 14.53 6.62
C ALA A 59 8.05 13.03 6.81
N SER A 60 8.81 12.41 7.70
CA SER A 60 8.76 10.97 7.94
C SER A 60 8.14 10.67 9.29
N TRP A 61 7.23 9.71 9.30
CA TRP A 61 6.60 9.16 10.48
C TRP A 61 6.90 7.67 10.52
N THR A 62 7.49 7.19 11.61
CA THR A 62 7.74 5.77 11.79
C THR A 62 7.22 5.33 13.13
N MET A 63 6.56 4.18 13.14
CA MET A 63 6.06 3.52 14.33
C MET A 63 6.62 2.11 14.41
N ASN A 64 7.39 1.86 15.46
CA ASN A 64 7.93 0.56 15.81
C ASN A 64 7.23 0.09 17.08
N LEU A 65 6.59 -1.08 17.03
CA LEU A 65 5.79 -1.62 18.14
C LEU A 65 6.17 -3.07 18.39
N HIS A 66 6.00 -3.51 19.62
CA HIS A 66 5.92 -4.93 19.96
C HIS A 66 4.47 -5.20 20.38
N LEU A 67 3.74 -5.94 19.55
CA LEU A 67 2.31 -6.20 19.78
C LEU A 67 2.14 -7.51 20.54
N ALA A 68 1.21 -7.53 21.50
CA ALA A 68 0.91 -8.72 22.28
C ALA A 68 0.24 -9.79 21.42
N GLU A 69 0.31 -11.04 21.90
CA GLU A 69 -0.48 -12.16 21.39
C GLU A 69 -1.97 -11.77 21.33
N HIS A 70 -2.67 -12.26 20.30
CA HIS A 70 -4.05 -11.96 19.97
C HIS A 70 -4.35 -10.52 19.50
N THR A 71 -3.34 -9.71 19.23
CA THR A 71 -3.57 -8.41 18.57
C THR A 71 -3.94 -8.63 17.11
N SER A 72 -5.10 -8.11 16.68
CA SER A 72 -5.58 -8.30 15.32
C SER A 72 -4.98 -7.30 14.33
N ALA A 73 -5.02 -7.64 13.03
CA ALA A 73 -4.66 -6.72 11.96
C ALA A 73 -5.47 -5.41 11.99
N ARG A 74 -6.73 -5.47 12.46
CA ARG A 74 -7.57 -4.30 12.65
C ARG A 74 -7.09 -3.40 13.78
N ASP A 75 -6.72 -3.97 14.92
CA ASP A 75 -6.19 -3.20 16.06
C ASP A 75 -4.94 -2.43 15.66
N LEU A 76 -4.05 -3.09 14.90
CA LEU A 76 -2.88 -2.44 14.31
C LEU A 76 -3.27 -1.31 13.36
N ALA A 77 -4.17 -1.54 12.40
CA ALA A 77 -4.62 -0.51 11.47
C ALA A 77 -5.20 0.72 12.17
N GLU A 78 -6.07 0.50 13.18
CA GLU A 78 -6.69 1.58 13.95
C GLU A 78 -5.66 2.33 14.80
N LEU A 79 -4.70 1.62 15.40
CA LEU A 79 -3.61 2.23 16.16
C LEU A 79 -2.73 3.11 15.26
N VAL A 80 -2.38 2.62 14.06
CA VAL A 80 -1.63 3.38 13.05
C VAL A 80 -2.38 4.66 12.69
N ALA A 81 -3.65 4.57 12.29
CA ALA A 81 -4.43 5.73 11.89
C ALA A 81 -4.55 6.78 13.00
N ARG A 82 -4.81 6.34 14.25
CA ARG A 82 -4.92 7.25 15.42
C ARG A 82 -3.59 7.93 15.73
N ARG A 83 -2.48 7.18 15.71
CA ARG A 83 -1.14 7.71 16.00
C ARG A 83 -0.64 8.64 14.90
N PHE A 84 -0.96 8.33 13.64
CA PHE A 84 -0.68 9.18 12.50
C PHE A 84 -1.49 10.49 12.54
N LEU A 85 -2.78 10.42 12.89
CA LEU A 85 -3.59 11.63 13.09
C LEU A 85 -3.00 12.52 14.22
N SER A 86 -2.52 11.89 15.29
CA SER A 86 -1.94 12.59 16.45
C SER A 86 -0.54 13.16 16.21
N SER A 87 0.16 12.76 15.14
CA SER A 87 1.53 13.22 14.85
C SER A 87 1.60 14.55 14.09
N GLY A 88 0.46 15.17 13.80
CA GLY A 88 0.38 16.49 13.17
C GLY A 88 0.38 16.47 11.64
N PHE A 89 0.30 15.29 11.01
CA PHE A 89 0.17 15.14 9.55
C PHE A 89 -1.27 15.29 9.03
N GLY A 90 -2.24 15.54 9.92
CA GLY A 90 -3.64 15.73 9.58
C GLY A 90 -4.38 14.42 9.26
N PRO A 91 -5.64 14.49 8.82
CA PRO A 91 -6.51 13.34 8.58
C PRO A 91 -6.21 12.63 7.25
N ARG A 92 -4.93 12.32 6.99
CA ARG A 92 -4.46 11.68 5.73
C ARG A 92 -4.31 10.17 5.85
N ALA A 93 -4.74 9.60 6.98
CA ALA A 93 -4.76 8.17 7.23
C ALA A 93 -6.07 7.77 7.91
N TRP A 94 -6.76 6.76 7.38
CA TRP A 94 -7.99 6.24 7.98
C TRP A 94 -8.18 4.76 7.71
N VAL A 95 -8.95 4.09 8.56
CA VAL A 95 -9.31 2.68 8.39
C VAL A 95 -10.73 2.59 7.83
N SER A 96 -10.95 1.75 6.81
CA SER A 96 -12.30 1.49 6.29
C SER A 96 -12.95 0.25 6.92
N GLY A 97 -14.28 0.21 6.85
CA GLY A 97 -15.10 -0.91 7.31
C GLY A 97 -15.67 -0.73 8.72
N PRO A 98 -16.88 -1.26 9.01
CA PRO A 98 -17.56 -1.05 10.28
C PRO A 98 -16.74 -1.63 11.44
N PRO A 99 -16.62 -0.92 12.58
CA PRO A 99 -16.06 -1.49 13.81
C PRO A 99 -16.94 -2.67 14.24
N GLY A 100 -16.37 -3.88 14.27
CA GLY A 100 -17.03 -5.06 14.84
C GLY A 100 -17.77 -6.01 13.89
N ALA A 101 -17.64 -5.89 12.56
CA ALA A 101 -18.18 -6.92 11.66
C ALA A 101 -17.27 -8.16 11.61
N GLY A 102 -17.33 -8.99 12.65
CA GLY A 102 -17.16 -10.47 12.62
C GLY A 102 -15.90 -11.11 12.04
N SER A 103 -14.94 -10.34 11.53
CA SER A 103 -13.68 -10.84 11.01
C SER A 103 -12.61 -9.77 11.25
N GLY A 104 -12.17 -9.62 12.50
CA GLY A 104 -11.03 -8.77 12.88
C GLY A 104 -9.72 -9.14 12.14
N SER A 105 -9.75 -10.19 11.33
CA SER A 105 -8.64 -10.68 10.53
C SER A 105 -8.34 -9.88 9.28
N ILE A 106 -9.13 -8.89 8.84
CA ILE A 106 -8.78 -8.05 7.68
C ILE A 106 -9.14 -6.58 7.95
N ALA A 107 -8.20 -5.68 7.69
CA ALA A 107 -8.40 -4.25 7.78
C ALA A 107 -7.73 -3.53 6.60
N HIS A 108 -8.36 -2.44 6.16
CA HIS A 108 -7.83 -1.59 5.09
C HIS A 108 -7.49 -0.22 5.66
N LEU A 109 -6.20 0.09 5.73
CA LEU A 109 -5.67 1.40 6.04
C LEU A 109 -5.44 2.16 4.73
N PHE A 110 -6.10 3.30 4.58
CA PHE A 110 -5.89 4.21 3.47
C PHE A 110 -4.96 5.33 3.88
N LEU A 111 -4.04 5.68 2.99
CA LEU A 111 -3.04 6.73 3.16
C LEU A 111 -3.09 7.65 1.94
N GLU A 112 -3.19 8.94 2.18
CA GLU A 112 -3.28 9.96 1.14
C GLU A 112 -1.92 10.60 0.84
N SER A 113 -1.55 10.56 -0.43
CA SER A 113 -0.28 11.00 -1.03
C SER A 113 0.97 10.72 -0.19
N PRO A 114 1.24 9.46 0.21
CA PRO A 114 2.54 9.11 0.74
C PRO A 114 3.59 9.16 -0.40
N SER A 115 4.81 9.58 -0.08
CA SER A 115 5.96 9.49 -0.99
C SER A 115 6.72 8.17 -0.83
N SER A 116 6.65 7.57 0.37
CA SER A 116 7.26 6.27 0.65
C SER A 116 6.48 5.56 1.75
N LEU A 117 6.39 4.24 1.64
CA LEU A 117 5.81 3.35 2.63
C LEU A 117 6.81 2.24 2.97
N VAL A 118 7.01 2.00 4.26
CA VAL A 118 7.76 0.86 4.79
C VAL A 118 6.79 0.03 5.63
N LEU A 119 6.73 -1.26 5.36
CA LEU A 119 6.00 -2.24 6.16
C LEU A 119 6.94 -3.38 6.50
N ARG A 120 7.01 -3.76 7.76
CA ARG A 120 7.61 -5.01 8.23
C ARG A 120 6.66 -5.60 9.24
N LEU A 121 6.10 -6.74 8.88
CA LEU A 121 5.06 -7.42 9.63
C LEU A 121 5.55 -8.82 9.96
N SER A 122 5.13 -9.36 11.09
CA SER A 122 5.54 -10.69 11.54
C SER A 122 4.50 -11.30 12.49
N GLY A 123 4.72 -12.57 12.87
CA GLY A 123 3.95 -13.24 13.93
C GLY A 123 2.50 -13.53 13.54
N GLY A 124 2.21 -13.68 12.25
CA GLY A 124 0.87 -13.99 11.72
C GLY A 124 0.15 -12.82 11.06
N ILE A 125 0.67 -11.60 11.18
CA ILE A 125 0.15 -10.44 10.46
C ILE A 125 0.76 -10.38 9.06
N ASN A 126 -0.09 -10.38 8.05
CA ASN A 126 0.27 -10.24 6.64
C ASN A 126 -0.15 -8.86 6.12
N GLY A 127 0.58 -8.37 5.12
CA GLY A 127 0.35 -7.03 4.54
C GLY A 127 0.39 -7.05 3.03
N ASN A 128 -0.50 -6.25 2.44
CA ASN A 128 -0.55 -5.98 1.02
C ASN A 128 -0.64 -4.47 0.78
N VAL A 129 0.25 -3.95 -0.06
CA VAL A 129 0.27 -2.54 -0.48
C VAL A 129 -0.32 -2.42 -1.88
N THR A 130 -1.42 -1.69 -2.00
CA THR A 130 -2.10 -1.42 -3.26
C THR A 130 -1.96 0.05 -3.64
N LEU A 131 -1.40 0.28 -4.83
CA LEU A 131 -1.35 1.57 -5.51
C LEU A 131 -2.47 1.57 -6.55
N CYS A 132 -3.39 2.53 -6.43
CA CYS A 132 -4.61 2.55 -7.21
C CYS A 132 -4.47 3.22 -8.59
N GLU A 133 -3.40 3.98 -8.79
CA GLU A 133 -3.31 4.94 -9.91
C GLU A 133 -2.09 4.73 -10.81
N ASP A 134 -0.98 4.22 -10.28
CA ASP A 134 0.26 4.05 -11.04
C ASP A 134 1.14 2.92 -10.46
N ALA A 135 2.23 2.62 -11.17
CA ALA A 135 3.33 1.81 -10.70
C ALA A 135 4.13 2.50 -9.58
N PRO A 136 4.79 1.73 -8.71
CA PRO A 136 5.71 2.27 -7.72
C PRO A 136 6.97 2.79 -8.41
N GLU A 137 7.51 3.90 -7.91
CA GLU A 137 8.79 4.45 -8.36
C GLU A 137 9.94 3.49 -8.07
N SER A 138 9.89 2.80 -6.93
CA SER A 138 10.77 1.66 -6.68
C SER A 138 10.25 0.74 -5.59
N ILE A 139 10.61 -0.54 -5.69
CA ILE A 139 10.34 -1.56 -4.68
C ILE A 139 11.67 -2.05 -4.12
N LYS A 140 11.76 -2.15 -2.80
CA LYS A 140 12.88 -2.78 -2.07
C LYS A 140 12.33 -3.78 -1.06
N VAL A 141 12.74 -5.04 -1.21
CA VAL A 141 12.49 -6.07 -0.21
C VAL A 141 13.63 -6.05 0.80
N LEU A 142 13.31 -5.95 2.08
CA LEU A 142 14.24 -5.90 3.20
C LEU A 142 14.31 -7.29 3.85
N PRO A 143 15.50 -7.87 4.05
CA PRO A 143 15.65 -9.20 4.65
C PRO A 143 15.05 -9.28 6.06
N PRO A 144 14.72 -10.49 6.54
CA PRO A 144 14.28 -10.70 7.92
C PRO A 144 15.41 -10.36 8.88
N ARG A 145 15.07 -9.85 10.07
CA ARG A 145 16.03 -9.48 11.13
C ARG A 145 15.94 -10.45 12.31
N LEU A 146 14.75 -10.95 12.63
CA LEU A 146 14.47 -11.69 13.86
C LEU A 146 13.93 -13.09 13.58
N ALA A 147 13.02 -13.22 12.61
CA ALA A 147 12.34 -14.47 12.25
C ALA A 147 12.71 -14.85 10.81
N PRO A 148 13.79 -15.63 10.62
CA PRO A 148 14.31 -15.97 9.29
C PRO A 148 13.47 -17.06 8.63
N GLU A 149 12.34 -16.68 8.05
CA GLU A 149 11.51 -17.57 7.24
C GLU A 149 11.55 -17.25 5.74
N ALA A 150 11.06 -18.18 4.92
CA ALA A 150 10.90 -17.94 3.49
C ALA A 150 9.75 -16.96 3.22
N LEU A 151 9.85 -16.23 2.12
CA LEU A 151 8.87 -15.24 1.68
C LEU A 151 8.35 -15.59 0.28
N GLU A 152 7.04 -15.63 0.12
CA GLU A 152 6.37 -15.50 -1.19
C GLU A 152 5.96 -14.03 -1.39
N LEU A 153 6.64 -13.35 -2.30
CA LEU A 153 6.25 -12.04 -2.80
C LEU A 153 5.34 -12.23 -4.02
N SER A 154 4.10 -11.77 -3.94
CA SER A 154 3.19 -11.67 -5.11
C SER A 154 2.97 -10.21 -5.48
N MET A 155 3.05 -9.91 -6.77
CA MET A 155 2.68 -8.61 -7.32
C MET A 155 1.65 -8.79 -8.44
N ALA A 156 0.50 -8.18 -8.28
CA ALA A 156 -0.54 -8.11 -9.31
C ALA A 156 -0.56 -6.71 -9.93
N PHE A 157 -0.67 -6.64 -11.25
CA PHE A 157 -0.71 -5.39 -12.02
C PHE A 157 -1.98 -5.33 -12.84
N SER A 158 -2.65 -4.18 -12.81
CA SER A 158 -3.64 -3.79 -13.80
C SER A 158 -2.94 -2.96 -14.88
N THR A 159 -3.24 -3.24 -16.14
CA THR A 159 -2.60 -2.58 -17.29
C THR A 159 -3.61 -2.12 -18.32
N ARG A 160 -3.23 -1.10 -19.09
CA ARG A 160 -3.98 -0.63 -20.27
C ARG A 160 -3.02 -0.42 -21.43
N HIS A 161 -3.38 -0.94 -22.59
CA HIS A 161 -2.62 -0.71 -23.82
C HIS A 161 -3.06 0.61 -24.48
N PRO A 162 -2.16 1.60 -24.70
CA PRO A 162 -2.56 2.95 -25.12
C PRO A 162 -3.30 3.03 -26.47
N HIS A 163 -2.99 2.15 -27.42
CA HIS A 163 -3.55 2.23 -28.78
C HIS A 163 -4.80 1.38 -29.00
N SER A 164 -4.92 0.27 -28.28
CA SER A 164 -6.03 -0.67 -28.43
C SER A 164 -7.05 -0.55 -27.30
N GLU A 165 -6.72 0.22 -26.26
CA GLU A 165 -7.48 0.39 -25.02
C GLU A 165 -7.79 -0.92 -24.28
N THR A 166 -7.08 -2.00 -24.64
CA THR A 166 -7.28 -3.30 -24.00
C THR A 166 -6.73 -3.29 -22.58
N HIS A 167 -7.53 -3.79 -21.65
CA HIS A 167 -7.15 -3.97 -20.26
C HIS A 167 -6.58 -5.36 -20.01
N GLY A 168 -5.54 -5.45 -19.19
CA GLY A 168 -4.89 -6.71 -18.84
C GLY A 168 -4.61 -6.81 -17.35
N ARG A 169 -4.67 -8.03 -16.81
CA ARG A 169 -4.21 -8.35 -15.46
C ARG A 169 -3.04 -9.33 -15.55
N HIS A 170 -1.99 -9.04 -14.80
CA HIS A 170 -0.78 -9.84 -14.78
C HIS A 170 -0.30 -10.03 -13.36
N GLU A 171 0.36 -11.16 -13.10
CA GLU A 171 0.90 -11.48 -11.79
C GLU A 171 2.36 -11.93 -11.91
N ILE A 172 3.18 -11.52 -10.95
CA ILE A 172 4.54 -12.03 -10.74
C ILE A 172 4.58 -12.60 -9.33
N LYS A 173 5.02 -13.86 -9.23
CA LYS A 173 5.34 -14.50 -7.95
C LYS A 173 6.84 -14.74 -7.83
N LEU A 174 7.37 -14.47 -6.65
CA LEU A 174 8.79 -14.61 -6.33
C LEU A 174 8.96 -15.23 -4.96
N GLU A 175 9.67 -16.35 -4.91
CA GLU A 175 10.08 -16.99 -3.67
C GLU A 175 11.49 -16.53 -3.25
N LEU A 176 11.63 -16.16 -1.98
CA LEU A 176 12.87 -15.74 -1.36
C LEU A 176 13.16 -16.61 -0.15
N SER A 177 14.39 -17.10 -0.07
CA SER A 177 14.91 -17.80 1.10
C SER A 177 15.34 -16.77 2.16
N PRO A 178 15.28 -17.08 3.46
CA PRO A 178 15.66 -16.14 4.53
C PRO A 178 17.08 -15.59 4.43
N VAL A 179 17.99 -16.32 3.76
CA VAL A 179 19.37 -15.85 3.54
C VAL A 179 19.51 -14.82 2.41
N ASN A 180 18.42 -14.55 1.67
CA ASN A 180 18.49 -13.63 0.54
C ASN A 180 18.60 -12.17 0.99
N THR A 181 19.61 -11.47 0.47
CA THR A 181 19.78 -10.03 0.68
C THR A 181 18.84 -9.22 -0.21
N SER A 182 18.64 -7.93 0.10
CA SER A 182 17.88 -7.02 -0.77
C SER A 182 18.41 -6.98 -2.21
N ALA A 183 19.74 -7.04 -2.39
CA ALA A 183 20.34 -7.05 -3.72
C ALA A 183 20.01 -8.34 -4.50
N GLN A 184 19.98 -9.49 -3.82
CA GLN A 184 19.58 -10.76 -4.41
C GLN A 184 18.08 -10.79 -4.73
N ALA A 185 17.24 -10.25 -3.83
CA ALA A 185 15.81 -10.10 -4.07
C ALA A 185 15.53 -9.23 -5.30
N SER A 186 16.16 -8.05 -5.41
CA SER A 186 16.07 -7.17 -6.58
C SER A 186 16.54 -7.86 -7.87
N LYS A 187 17.65 -8.62 -7.83
CA LYS A 187 18.13 -9.38 -9.00
C LYS A 187 17.14 -10.47 -9.43
N LYS A 188 16.60 -11.25 -8.48
CA LYS A 188 15.61 -12.30 -8.76
C LYS A 188 14.31 -11.72 -9.29
N LEU A 189 13.84 -10.61 -8.70
CA LEU A 189 12.67 -9.86 -9.16
C LEU A 189 12.87 -9.38 -10.60
N SER A 190 14.01 -8.77 -10.90
CA SER A 190 14.34 -8.32 -12.26
C SER A 190 14.32 -9.47 -13.28
N ALA A 191 14.86 -10.64 -12.93
CA ALA A 191 14.86 -11.80 -13.81
C ALA A 191 13.44 -12.35 -14.05
N LYS A 192 12.63 -12.46 -12.99
CA LYS A 192 11.22 -12.88 -13.07
C LYS A 192 10.36 -11.91 -13.87
N ALA A 193 10.54 -10.60 -13.65
CA ALA A 193 9.84 -9.55 -14.36
C ALA A 193 10.16 -9.60 -15.87
N LEU A 194 11.44 -9.69 -16.23
CA LEU A 194 11.87 -9.80 -17.62
C LEU A 194 11.29 -11.05 -18.30
N ALA A 195 11.34 -12.20 -17.63
CA ALA A 195 10.76 -13.45 -18.14
C ALA A 195 9.24 -13.36 -18.33
N ALA A 196 8.55 -12.55 -17.51
CA ALA A 196 7.11 -12.28 -17.62
C ALA A 196 6.77 -11.16 -18.62
N GLY A 197 7.74 -10.62 -19.35
CA GLY A 197 7.56 -9.57 -20.37
C GLY A 197 7.47 -8.15 -19.82
N TRP A 198 7.98 -7.91 -18.61
CA TRP A 198 8.04 -6.58 -18.02
C TRP A 198 9.39 -5.92 -18.29
N LEU A 199 9.32 -4.66 -18.74
CA LEU A 199 10.47 -3.77 -18.83
C LEU A 199 10.60 -3.00 -17.52
N GLY A 200 11.82 -2.88 -17.04
CA GLY A 200 12.13 -2.24 -15.77
C GLY A 200 13.61 -1.97 -15.63
N THR A 201 13.97 -1.26 -14.56
CA THR A 201 15.36 -0.94 -14.23
C THR A 201 15.62 -1.21 -12.76
N ARG A 202 16.90 -1.26 -12.38
CA ARG A 202 17.34 -1.33 -10.98
C ARG A 202 18.02 0.00 -10.63
N PRO A 203 17.28 1.01 -10.14
CA PRO A 203 17.85 2.32 -9.81
C PRO A 203 19.02 2.22 -8.84
N THR A 204 18.92 1.27 -7.91
CA THR A 204 20.03 0.81 -7.07
C THR A 204 20.15 -0.71 -7.18
N LEU A 205 21.24 -1.28 -6.66
CA LEU A 205 21.38 -2.73 -6.59
C LEU A 205 20.30 -3.41 -5.73
N GLU A 206 19.61 -2.68 -4.86
CA GLU A 206 18.64 -3.23 -3.91
C GLU A 206 17.19 -2.95 -4.30
N THR A 207 16.96 -2.13 -5.32
CA THR A 207 15.62 -1.70 -5.73
C THR A 207 15.30 -2.18 -7.14
N TYR A 208 14.00 -2.24 -7.47
CA TYR A 208 13.52 -2.47 -8.82
C TYR A 208 12.38 -1.50 -9.15
N LYS A 209 12.41 -0.92 -10.35
CA LYS A 209 11.39 -0.03 -10.90
C LYS A 209 10.76 -0.69 -12.13
N PHE A 210 9.45 -0.84 -12.12
CA PHE A 210 8.67 -1.25 -13.30
C PHE A 210 8.44 -0.04 -14.21
N HIS A 211 8.49 -0.24 -15.53
CA HIS A 211 8.19 0.80 -16.51
C HIS A 211 6.91 0.47 -17.28
N LYS A 212 6.96 -0.56 -18.12
CA LYS A 212 5.84 -0.99 -18.98
C LYS A 212 6.03 -2.43 -19.43
N ARG A 213 5.02 -3.03 -20.04
CA ARG A 213 5.17 -4.33 -20.69
C ARG A 213 5.90 -4.22 -22.03
N SER A 214 6.46 -5.33 -22.49
CA SER A 214 7.11 -5.48 -23.79
C SER A 214 6.16 -5.22 -24.96
N ASP A 215 4.87 -5.48 -24.76
CA ASP A 215 3.79 -5.16 -25.72
C ASP A 215 3.41 -3.67 -25.75
N GLY A 216 3.96 -2.84 -24.87
CA GLY A 216 3.66 -1.41 -24.78
C GLY A 216 2.59 -1.03 -23.76
N SER A 217 1.94 -2.00 -23.08
CA SER A 217 0.94 -1.72 -22.06
C SER A 217 1.51 -1.01 -20.84
N LEU A 218 0.79 0.01 -20.36
CA LEU A 218 1.15 0.81 -19.21
C LEU A 218 0.47 0.26 -17.95
N ILE A 219 1.12 0.43 -16.80
CA ILE A 219 0.54 0.08 -15.49
C ILE A 219 -0.50 1.14 -15.12
N GLN A 220 -1.61 0.71 -14.53
CA GLN A 220 -2.69 1.56 -14.03
C GLN A 220 -2.90 1.39 -12.52
N GLY A 221 -2.24 0.40 -11.93
CA GLY A 221 -2.29 0.11 -10.51
C GLY A 221 -1.58 -1.21 -10.23
N CYS A 222 -1.10 -1.37 -9.01
CA CYS A 222 -0.46 -2.59 -8.59
C CYS A 222 -0.78 -2.93 -7.14
N SER A 223 -0.74 -4.21 -6.81
CA SER A 223 -0.87 -4.73 -5.45
C SER A 223 0.35 -5.61 -5.18
N ILE A 224 0.99 -5.39 -4.03
CA ILE A 224 2.23 -6.04 -3.62
C ILE A 224 1.99 -6.70 -2.26
N SER A 225 1.96 -8.02 -2.24
CA SER A 225 1.70 -8.83 -1.05
C SER A 225 2.96 -9.57 -0.60
N LEU A 226 3.23 -9.53 0.70
CA LEU A 226 4.21 -10.41 1.34
C LEU A 226 3.48 -11.49 2.11
N TRP A 227 3.78 -12.75 1.79
CA TRP A 227 3.24 -13.91 2.48
C TRP A 227 4.38 -14.66 3.16
N THR A 228 4.44 -14.56 4.49
CA THR A 228 5.48 -15.14 5.33
C THR A 228 5.08 -14.96 6.80
N ASP A 229 5.48 -15.89 7.68
CA ASP A 229 5.41 -15.65 9.12
C ASP A 229 6.70 -14.98 9.65
N GLY A 230 7.74 -14.91 8.81
CA GLY A 230 8.99 -14.21 9.09
C GLY A 230 8.89 -12.70 8.97
N ASP A 231 9.83 -11.97 9.59
CA ASP A 231 9.78 -10.51 9.70
C ASP A 231 10.32 -9.79 8.45
N TRP A 232 9.93 -10.20 7.25
CA TRP A 232 10.36 -9.51 6.04
C TRP A 232 9.83 -8.07 5.98
N GLY A 233 10.61 -7.17 5.42
CA GLY A 233 10.18 -5.80 5.18
C GLY A 233 9.96 -5.51 3.69
N LEU A 234 9.05 -4.59 3.40
CA LEU A 234 8.82 -4.00 2.10
C LEU A 234 8.97 -2.50 2.23
N ARG A 235 9.74 -1.90 1.34
CA ARG A 235 9.75 -0.46 1.10
C ARG A 235 9.26 -0.20 -0.31
N VAL A 236 8.28 0.68 -0.44
CA VAL A 236 7.70 1.15 -1.70
C VAL A 236 7.88 2.65 -1.77
N GLU A 237 8.65 3.11 -2.75
CA GLU A 237 8.70 4.52 -3.12
C GLU A 237 7.59 4.79 -4.14
N LEU A 238 6.89 5.90 -3.96
CA LEU A 238 5.68 6.24 -4.70
C LEU A 238 5.93 7.42 -5.64
N PRO A 239 5.20 7.52 -6.77
CA PRO A 239 5.26 8.70 -7.62
C PRO A 239 4.90 9.96 -6.83
N ALA A 240 5.58 11.07 -7.14
CA ALA A 240 5.19 12.37 -6.62
C ALA A 240 3.98 12.88 -7.42
N TYR A 241 2.93 13.30 -6.70
CA TYR A 241 1.73 13.90 -7.27
C TYR A 241 1.59 15.36 -6.86
#